data_AF-A0AA48HNX3-F1
#
_entry.id   AF-A0AA48HNX3-F1
#
_cell.length_a   1.000
_cell.length_b   1.000
_cell.length_c   1.000
_cell.angle_alpha   90.00
_cell.angle_beta   90.00
_cell.angle_gamma   90.00
#
_symmetry.space_group_name_H-M   'P 1'
#
loop_
_entity.id
_entity.type
_entity.pdbx_description
1 polymer ?
#
loop_
_entity_poly.entity_id
_entity_poly.type
_entity_poly.pdbx_seq_one_letter_code
_entity_poly.pdbx_strand_id
1 'polypeptide(L)'
;MRVRYVARRNAVFADPGFQYWAAKLPLINRIARSRAGNAFDLVAGFTYSQTLRACVESGLFDVLQDGPVSHQEVAARIDLSPDAALTLLRAARALRLSEEPEPDGWMLGEQGAVLAADKGAQAMVRHHQLLYRDLADPMELLRRDRKEPTALSRYWSYAGALHGAAERGQQTSEYSELMAASQHFVADQVLASFRFPARARLLDVGGGHGAFLRRMGEANPGLHLGLFDLPEVAQTGEQVLADAFGPERVSAHPGNFFEDPIPGGYDIVSLVRILHDHDDGPAAALLANIHRSLKPGARLLIAEPMACVPGAEGMGEAFFGFYLWAMGSGRPRSGEEIALMCRKAGFARTQSIATPQPVNASVIVAFA
;
A
#
# COMPACT_ATOMS: atom_id res chain seq x y z
N MET A 1 18.42 30.69 2.56
CA MET A 1 17.38 31.36 3.40
C MET A 1 16.47 30.36 4.13
N ARG A 2 15.92 29.34 3.44
CA ARG A 2 15.04 28.31 4.03
C ARG A 2 15.64 27.58 5.25
N VAL A 3 16.91 27.18 5.19
CA VAL A 3 17.61 26.51 6.30
C VAL A 3 17.66 27.36 7.57
N ARG A 4 18.08 28.63 7.45
CA ARG A 4 18.14 29.58 8.59
C ARG A 4 16.75 29.84 9.18
N TYR A 5 15.72 29.92 8.34
CA TYR A 5 14.33 30.05 8.79
C TYR A 5 13.87 28.81 9.58
N VAL A 6 14.09 27.61 9.06
CA VAL A 6 13.73 26.34 9.73
C VAL A 6 14.46 26.21 11.07
N ALA A 7 15.77 26.50 11.11
CA ALA A 7 16.55 26.45 12.34
C ALA A 7 16.00 27.43 13.40
N ARG A 8 15.70 28.67 13.00
CA ARG A 8 15.10 29.67 13.89
C ARG A 8 13.71 29.25 14.39
N ARG A 9 12.86 28.74 13.49
CA ARG A 9 11.53 28.22 13.83
C ARG A 9 11.62 27.08 14.86
N ASN A 10 12.54 26.14 14.66
CA ASN A 10 12.72 25.00 15.57
C ASN A 10 13.21 25.46 16.95
N ALA A 11 14.16 26.41 17.01
CA ALA A 11 14.63 26.97 18.28
C ALA A 11 13.49 27.66 19.06
N VAL A 12 12.59 28.37 18.38
CA VAL A 12 11.41 28.97 19.02
C VAL A 12 10.43 27.92 19.54
N PHE A 13 10.18 26.83 18.79
CA PHE A 13 9.27 25.78 19.25
C PHE A 13 9.84 24.93 20.38
N ALA A 14 11.17 24.84 20.50
CA ALA A 14 11.84 24.12 21.59
C ALA A 14 11.97 24.95 22.88
N ASP A 15 11.74 26.27 22.83
CA ASP A 15 11.86 27.15 24.01
C ASP A 15 10.67 26.98 24.98
N PRO A 16 10.89 26.56 26.24
CA PRO A 16 9.83 26.43 27.24
C PRO A 16 9.12 27.75 27.55
N GLY A 17 9.83 28.89 27.46
CA GLY A 17 9.25 30.22 27.67
C GLY A 17 8.20 30.57 26.62
N PHE A 18 8.53 30.34 25.34
CA PHE A 18 7.59 30.47 24.22
C PHE A 18 6.39 29.54 24.36
N GLN A 19 6.59 28.27 24.73
CA GLN A 19 5.49 27.31 24.92
C GLN A 19 4.52 27.76 26.02
N TYR A 20 5.05 28.22 27.16
CA TYR A 20 4.25 28.74 28.27
C TYR A 20 3.48 30.00 27.90
N TRP A 21 4.11 30.93 27.17
CA TRP A 21 3.44 32.13 26.66
C TRP A 21 2.36 31.79 25.62
N ALA A 22 2.66 30.90 24.68
CA ALA A 22 1.74 30.45 23.63
C ALA A 22 0.48 29.78 24.20
N ALA A 23 0.60 29.04 25.30
CA ALA A 23 -0.52 28.41 25.99
C ALA A 23 -1.53 29.42 26.60
N LYS A 24 -1.12 30.68 26.82
CA LYS A 24 -2.01 31.74 27.36
C LYS A 24 -2.87 32.41 26.30
N LEU A 25 -2.56 32.24 25.01
CA LEU A 25 -3.30 32.87 23.91
C LEU A 25 -4.26 31.85 23.28
N PRO A 26 -5.59 32.06 23.25
CA PRO A 26 -6.57 31.02 22.89
C PRO A 26 -6.35 30.38 21.51
N LEU A 27 -6.06 31.19 20.49
CA LEU A 27 -5.84 30.72 19.12
C LEU A 27 -4.52 29.95 18.98
N ILE A 28 -3.47 30.43 19.64
CA ILE A 28 -2.15 29.81 19.62
C ILE A 28 -2.16 28.53 20.48
N ASN A 29 -2.87 28.52 21.59
CA ASN A 29 -3.08 27.37 22.46
C ASN A 29 -3.79 26.24 21.71
N ARG A 30 -4.78 26.53 20.84
CA ARG A 30 -5.39 25.51 19.97
C ARG A 30 -4.38 24.85 19.02
N ILE A 31 -3.52 25.64 18.39
CA ILE A 31 -2.45 25.15 17.51
C ILE A 31 -1.39 24.39 18.31
N ALA A 32 -1.01 24.89 19.48
CA ALA A 32 -0.05 24.25 20.38
C ALA A 32 -0.57 22.91 20.91
N ARG A 33 -1.84 22.84 21.34
CA ARG A 33 -2.51 21.60 21.75
C ARG A 33 -2.61 20.58 20.62
N SER A 34 -2.96 21.02 19.41
CA SER A 34 -2.98 20.12 18.24
C SER A 34 -1.58 19.58 17.93
N ARG A 35 -0.53 20.41 17.98
CA ARG A 35 0.84 19.95 17.77
C ARG A 35 1.36 19.05 18.89
N ALA A 36 1.03 19.36 20.15
CA ALA A 36 1.36 18.51 21.28
C ALA A 36 0.65 17.16 21.16
N GLY A 37 -0.64 17.16 20.78
CA GLY A 37 -1.42 15.97 20.45
C GLY A 37 -0.73 15.13 19.38
N ASN A 38 -0.38 15.73 18.24
CA ASN A 38 0.33 15.03 17.17
C ASN A 38 1.69 14.44 17.62
N ALA A 39 2.42 15.13 18.51
CA ALA A 39 3.67 14.60 19.05
C ALA A 39 3.44 13.42 20.01
N PHE A 40 2.40 13.49 20.84
CA PHE A 40 1.98 12.36 21.68
C PHE A 40 1.48 11.18 20.84
N ASP A 41 0.76 11.43 19.75
CA ASP A 41 0.33 10.39 18.81
C ASP A 41 1.53 9.67 18.18
N LEU A 42 2.66 10.35 17.93
CA LEU A 42 3.89 9.68 17.48
C LEU A 42 4.51 8.81 18.59
N VAL A 43 4.47 9.25 19.85
CA VAL A 43 4.99 8.48 20.99
C VAL A 43 4.13 7.27 21.31
N ALA A 44 2.80 7.42 21.24
CA ALA A 44 1.84 6.38 21.55
C ALA A 44 1.42 5.55 20.32
N GLY A 45 1.78 5.97 19.11
CA GLY A 45 1.31 5.39 17.85
C GLY A 45 1.55 3.88 17.73
N PHE A 46 2.68 3.38 18.27
CA PHE A 46 2.94 1.95 18.32
C PHE A 46 1.85 1.18 19.09
N THR A 47 1.32 1.75 20.16
CA THR A 47 0.20 1.13 20.91
C THR A 47 -1.09 1.17 20.10
N TYR A 48 -1.35 2.25 19.36
CA TYR A 48 -2.55 2.37 18.52
C TYR A 48 -2.56 1.32 17.41
N SER A 49 -1.41 1.14 16.74
CA SER A 49 -1.20 0.10 15.74
C SER A 49 -1.39 -1.31 16.32
N GLN A 50 -0.92 -1.56 17.54
CA GLN A 50 -1.09 -2.85 18.22
C GLN A 50 -2.52 -3.07 18.72
N THR A 51 -3.25 -2.03 19.12
CA THR A 51 -4.69 -2.11 19.43
C THR A 51 -5.48 -2.52 18.20
N LEU A 52 -5.24 -1.90 17.05
CA LEU A 52 -5.89 -2.29 15.79
C LEU A 52 -5.59 -3.76 15.44
N ARG A 53 -4.33 -4.17 15.56
CA ARG A 53 -3.94 -5.57 15.35
C ARG A 53 -4.70 -6.52 16.27
N ALA A 54 -4.78 -6.22 17.57
CA ALA A 54 -5.51 -7.03 18.52
C ALA A 54 -7.00 -7.14 18.17
N CYS A 55 -7.64 -6.06 17.70
CA CYS A 55 -9.03 -6.09 17.25
C CYS A 55 -9.23 -7.04 16.05
N VAL A 56 -8.30 -7.02 15.10
CA VAL A 56 -8.37 -7.85 13.88
C VAL A 56 -8.05 -9.33 14.17
N GLU A 57 -7.03 -9.61 14.98
CA GLU A 57 -6.60 -10.98 15.29
C GLU A 57 -7.58 -11.70 16.24
N SER A 58 -8.19 -10.97 17.17
CA SER A 58 -9.19 -11.54 18.09
C SER A 58 -10.56 -11.78 17.45
N GLY A 59 -10.80 -11.27 16.24
CA GLY A 59 -12.13 -11.31 15.62
C GLY A 59 -13.14 -10.33 16.25
N LEU A 60 -12.66 -9.32 16.98
CA LEU A 60 -13.52 -8.35 17.68
C LEU A 60 -14.52 -7.67 16.73
N PHE A 61 -14.11 -7.35 15.50
CA PHE A 61 -15.01 -6.71 14.53
C PHE A 61 -16.21 -7.59 14.18
N ASP A 62 -16.01 -8.89 14.00
CA ASP A 62 -17.10 -9.82 13.69
C ASP A 62 -18.04 -9.99 14.90
N VAL A 63 -17.54 -9.86 16.13
CA VAL A 63 -18.37 -9.88 17.34
C VAL A 63 -19.25 -8.63 17.47
N LEU A 64 -18.73 -7.46 17.10
CA LEU A 64 -19.40 -6.17 17.29
C LEU A 64 -20.30 -5.76 16.10
N GLN A 65 -20.27 -6.50 14.99
CA GLN A 65 -20.94 -6.09 13.74
C GLN A 65 -22.47 -6.10 13.80
N ASP A 66 -23.05 -6.98 14.62
CA ASP A 66 -24.49 -7.23 14.66
C ASP A 66 -25.24 -6.32 15.66
N GLY A 67 -24.53 -5.44 16.37
CA GLY A 67 -25.10 -4.48 17.32
C GLY A 67 -24.43 -4.50 18.69
N PRO A 68 -25.03 -3.86 19.72
CA PRO A 68 -24.47 -3.78 21.07
C PRO A 68 -24.32 -5.16 21.73
N VAL A 69 -23.17 -5.41 22.35
CA VAL A 69 -22.79 -6.64 23.06
C VAL A 69 -22.10 -6.29 24.38
N SER A 70 -22.35 -7.05 25.45
CA SER A 70 -21.68 -6.82 26.74
C SER A 70 -20.19 -7.17 26.71
N HIS A 71 -19.35 -6.50 27.51
CA HIS A 71 -17.93 -6.86 27.58
C HIS A 71 -17.70 -8.31 28.06
N GLN A 72 -18.63 -8.87 28.86
CA GLN A 72 -18.57 -10.28 29.28
C GLN A 72 -18.82 -11.23 28.12
N GLU A 73 -19.79 -10.93 27.25
CA GLU A 73 -20.04 -11.70 26.04
C GLU A 73 -18.89 -11.56 25.04
N VAL A 74 -18.35 -10.35 24.87
CA VAL A 74 -17.15 -10.13 24.05
C VAL A 74 -16.02 -11.02 24.57
N ALA A 75 -15.73 -10.97 25.87
CA ALA A 75 -14.70 -11.78 26.52
C ALA A 75 -14.85 -13.29 26.23
N ALA A 76 -16.08 -13.81 26.34
CA ALA A 76 -16.36 -15.21 26.06
C ALA A 76 -16.19 -15.58 24.58
N ARG A 77 -16.51 -14.68 23.64
CA ARG A 77 -16.43 -14.95 22.19
C ARG A 77 -15.02 -14.86 21.63
N ILE A 78 -14.14 -14.05 22.24
CA ILE A 78 -12.76 -13.83 21.74
C ILE A 78 -11.67 -14.37 22.68
N ASP A 79 -12.04 -15.25 23.62
CA ASP A 79 -11.14 -15.93 24.57
C ASP A 79 -10.27 -14.98 25.41
N LEU A 80 -10.91 -14.00 26.05
CA LEU A 80 -10.27 -13.06 26.97
C LEU A 80 -10.93 -13.11 28.35
N SER A 81 -10.21 -12.61 29.37
CA SER A 81 -10.87 -12.27 30.63
C SER A 81 -11.79 -11.05 30.45
N PRO A 82 -12.85 -10.88 31.27
CA PRO A 82 -13.71 -9.69 31.21
C PRO A 82 -12.92 -8.38 31.30
N ASP A 83 -11.93 -8.30 32.20
CA ASP A 83 -11.09 -7.10 32.36
C ASP A 83 -10.21 -6.82 31.11
N ALA A 84 -9.69 -7.87 30.47
CA ALA A 84 -8.89 -7.74 29.25
C ALA A 84 -9.76 -7.31 28.07
N ALA A 85 -10.95 -7.90 27.91
CA ALA A 85 -11.92 -7.49 26.89
C ALA A 85 -12.34 -6.03 27.08
N LEU A 86 -12.67 -5.62 28.30
CA LEU A 86 -13.02 -4.23 28.62
C LEU A 86 -11.85 -3.27 28.32
N THR A 87 -10.62 -3.68 28.59
CA THR A 87 -9.41 -2.92 28.26
C THR A 87 -9.26 -2.74 26.75
N LEU A 88 -9.39 -3.82 25.97
CA LEU A 88 -9.33 -3.78 24.51
C LEU A 88 -10.45 -2.91 23.93
N LEU A 89 -11.69 -3.08 24.39
CA LEU A 89 -12.86 -2.29 23.98
C LEU A 89 -12.66 -0.80 24.25
N ARG A 90 -12.10 -0.43 25.40
CA ARG A 90 -11.80 0.98 25.72
C ARG A 90 -10.68 1.56 24.86
N ALA A 91 -9.63 0.78 24.60
CA ALA A 91 -8.55 1.18 23.70
C ALA A 91 -9.06 1.36 22.27
N ALA A 92 -9.85 0.40 21.78
CA ALA A 92 -10.51 0.45 20.47
C ALA A 92 -11.43 1.68 20.35
N ARG A 93 -12.18 2.02 21.40
CA ARG A 93 -13.05 3.21 21.44
C ARG A 93 -12.27 4.50 21.29
N ALA A 94 -11.12 4.62 21.96
CA ALA A 94 -10.25 5.78 21.82
C ALA A 94 -9.76 6.00 20.37
N LEU A 95 -9.71 4.93 19.57
CA LEU A 95 -9.35 4.93 18.15
C LEU A 95 -10.57 4.92 17.21
N ARG A 96 -11.80 5.04 17.75
CA ARG A 96 -13.07 4.94 17.00
C ARG A 96 -13.30 3.59 16.31
N LEU A 97 -12.64 2.53 16.80
CA LEU A 97 -12.82 1.15 16.33
C LEU A 97 -14.03 0.47 17.00
N SER A 98 -14.36 0.87 18.23
CA SER A 98 -15.58 0.49 18.94
C SER A 98 -16.29 1.72 19.50
N GLU A 99 -17.52 1.55 19.94
CA GLU A 99 -18.29 2.57 20.66
C GLU A 99 -19.13 1.90 21.76
N GLU A 100 -19.50 2.67 22.78
CA GLU A 100 -20.38 2.25 23.89
C GLU A 100 -21.56 3.25 23.96
N PRO A 101 -22.60 3.10 23.12
CA PRO A 101 -23.72 4.05 23.08
C PRO A 101 -24.60 4.00 24.34
N GLU A 102 -24.63 2.85 25.02
CA GLU A 102 -25.31 2.63 26.29
C GLU A 102 -24.39 1.87 27.26
N PRO A 103 -24.61 1.95 28.60
CA PRO A 103 -23.72 1.32 29.56
C PRO A 103 -23.54 -0.18 29.30
N ASP A 104 -22.29 -0.60 29.08
CA ASP A 104 -21.90 -1.97 28.72
C ASP A 104 -22.55 -2.51 27.42
N GLY A 105 -23.07 -1.65 26.54
CA GLY A 105 -23.52 -2.02 25.20
C GLY A 105 -22.48 -1.64 24.17
N TRP A 106 -21.52 -2.53 23.87
CA TRP A 106 -20.41 -2.25 22.96
C TRP A 106 -20.74 -2.65 21.51
N MET A 107 -20.42 -1.79 20.56
CA MET A 107 -20.59 -2.07 19.12
C MET A 107 -19.46 -1.45 18.29
N LEU A 108 -19.51 -1.62 16.97
CA LEU A 108 -18.54 -1.00 16.07
C LEU A 108 -18.61 0.54 16.14
N GLY A 109 -17.45 1.17 16.24
CA GLY A 109 -17.31 2.61 16.05
C GLY A 109 -17.18 2.97 14.56
N GLU A 110 -17.19 4.26 14.23
CA GLU A 110 -17.11 4.76 12.85
C GLU A 110 -15.98 4.13 12.02
N GLN A 111 -14.74 4.09 12.55
CA GLN A 111 -13.59 3.50 11.86
C GLN A 111 -13.63 1.97 11.89
N GLY A 112 -14.18 1.41 12.97
CA GLY A 112 -14.41 -0.03 13.12
C GLY A 112 -15.34 -0.56 12.04
N ALA A 113 -16.43 0.14 11.73
CA ALA A 113 -17.37 -0.23 10.68
C ALA A 113 -16.73 -0.28 9.29
N VAL A 114 -15.90 0.71 8.97
CA VAL A 114 -15.15 0.74 7.69
C VAL A 114 -14.19 -0.44 7.61
N LEU A 115 -13.40 -0.68 8.66
CA LEU A 115 -12.42 -1.77 8.69
C LEU A 115 -13.07 -3.16 8.75
N ALA A 116 -14.21 -3.30 9.42
CA ALA A 116 -14.98 -4.54 9.49
C ALA A 116 -15.47 -4.98 8.10
N ALA A 117 -15.91 -4.01 7.29
CA ALA A 117 -16.36 -4.24 5.91
C ALA A 117 -15.21 -4.49 4.92
N ASP A 118 -14.01 -4.00 5.21
CA ASP A 118 -12.83 -4.14 4.34
C ASP A 118 -11.93 -5.32 4.75
N LYS A 119 -12.24 -6.50 4.21
CA LYS A 119 -11.43 -7.71 4.44
C LYS A 119 -9.99 -7.57 3.93
N GLY A 120 -9.73 -6.72 2.93
CA GLY A 120 -8.37 -6.47 2.42
C GLY A 120 -7.53 -5.65 3.38
N ALA A 121 -8.10 -4.60 3.97
CA ALA A 121 -7.46 -3.85 5.05
C ALA A 121 -7.15 -4.75 6.26
N GLN A 122 -8.07 -5.64 6.65
CA GLN A 122 -7.81 -6.60 7.72
C GLN A 122 -6.68 -7.58 7.39
N ALA A 123 -6.63 -8.10 6.16
CA ALA A 123 -5.52 -8.95 5.71
C ALA A 123 -4.17 -8.21 5.79
N MET A 124 -4.14 -6.93 5.39
CA MET A 124 -2.95 -6.09 5.51
C MET A 124 -2.52 -5.87 6.97
N VAL A 125 -3.47 -5.68 7.89
CA VAL A 125 -3.17 -5.59 9.33
C VAL A 125 -2.54 -6.88 9.85
N ARG A 126 -3.06 -8.06 9.47
CA ARG A 126 -2.46 -9.36 9.86
C ARG A 126 -1.05 -9.50 9.31
N HIS A 127 -0.82 -9.07 8.07
CA HIS A 127 0.50 -9.11 7.43
C HIS A 127 1.55 -8.25 8.14
N HIS A 128 1.16 -7.09 8.71
CA HIS A 128 2.08 -6.21 9.44
C HIS A 128 2.83 -6.91 10.58
N GLN A 129 2.40 -8.08 11.07
CA GLN A 129 3.15 -8.89 12.03
C GLN A 129 4.61 -9.14 11.63
N LEU A 130 4.90 -9.28 10.34
CA LEU A 130 6.25 -9.51 9.85
C LEU A 130 7.09 -8.23 10.00
N LEU A 131 6.56 -7.11 9.53
CA LEU A 131 7.23 -5.82 9.69
C LEU A 131 7.36 -5.41 11.16
N TYR A 132 6.39 -5.73 12.02
CA TYR A 132 6.50 -5.49 13.47
C TYR A 132 7.68 -6.23 14.09
N ARG A 133 7.99 -7.46 13.64
CA ARG A 133 9.17 -8.20 14.12
C ARG A 133 10.46 -7.50 13.69
N ASP A 134 10.52 -7.05 12.44
CA ASP A 134 11.70 -6.34 11.91
C ASP A 134 11.88 -4.95 12.55
N LEU A 135 10.79 -4.30 12.94
CA LEU A 135 10.80 -3.00 13.62
C LEU A 135 10.86 -3.10 15.15
N ALA A 136 11.04 -4.29 15.72
CA ALA A 136 11.28 -4.44 17.16
C ALA A 136 12.55 -3.71 17.60
N ASP A 137 13.58 -3.71 16.75
CA ASP A 137 14.72 -2.79 16.82
C ASP A 137 14.97 -2.15 15.43
N PRO A 138 14.41 -0.95 15.16
CA PRO A 138 14.57 -0.31 13.87
C PRO A 138 16.02 0.15 13.60
N MET A 139 16.83 0.34 14.65
CA MET A 139 18.23 0.72 14.48
C MET A 139 19.08 -0.49 14.12
N GLU A 140 18.76 -1.68 14.65
CA GLU A 140 19.35 -2.92 14.16
C GLU A 140 19.03 -3.13 12.68
N LEU A 141 17.75 -3.04 12.31
CA LEU A 141 17.30 -3.18 10.91
C LEU A 141 18.05 -2.25 9.94
N LEU A 142 18.27 -0.99 10.33
CA LEU A 142 18.95 0.01 9.50
C LEU A 142 20.48 -0.13 9.47
N ARG A 143 21.11 -0.77 10.47
CA ARG A 143 22.57 -0.94 10.53
C ARG A 143 23.07 -2.15 9.76
N ARG A 144 22.23 -3.17 9.58
CA ARG A 144 22.57 -4.40 8.88
C ARG A 144 22.69 -4.15 7.37
N ASP A 145 23.40 -5.03 6.68
CA ASP A 145 23.36 -5.00 5.21
C ASP A 145 21.91 -5.30 4.79
N ARG A 146 21.36 -4.44 3.93
CA ARG A 146 19.98 -4.55 3.43
C ARG A 146 19.71 -5.89 2.73
N LYS A 147 20.76 -6.55 2.23
CA LYS A 147 20.66 -7.87 1.60
C LYS A 147 20.49 -9.01 2.61
N GLU A 148 20.72 -8.78 3.90
CA GLU A 148 20.47 -9.80 4.92
C GLU A 148 18.98 -10.09 5.05
N PRO A 149 18.57 -11.38 5.17
CA PRO A 149 17.15 -11.72 5.29
C PRO A 149 16.51 -11.21 6.59
N THR A 150 15.33 -10.61 6.47
CA THR A 150 14.47 -10.16 7.56
C THR A 150 13.26 -11.09 7.70
N ALA A 151 12.38 -10.87 8.69
CA ALA A 151 11.12 -11.60 8.78
C ALA A 151 10.24 -11.30 7.55
N LEU A 152 10.18 -10.03 7.14
CA LEU A 152 9.43 -9.59 5.98
C LEU A 152 10.02 -10.17 4.68
N SER A 153 11.32 -10.03 4.41
CA SER A 153 11.91 -10.44 3.13
C SER A 153 11.84 -11.95 2.87
N ARG A 154 11.84 -12.78 3.92
CA ARG A 154 11.60 -14.23 3.80
C ARG A 154 10.21 -14.57 3.28
N TYR A 155 9.21 -13.75 3.63
CA TYR A 155 7.85 -13.89 3.11
C TYR A 155 7.77 -13.44 1.65
N TRP A 156 8.53 -12.41 1.28
CA TRP A 156 8.66 -11.93 -0.10
C TRP A 156 9.67 -12.74 -0.92
N SER A 157 9.92 -14.01 -0.60
CA SER A 157 10.91 -14.88 -1.27
C SER A 157 10.70 -15.06 -2.77
N TYR A 158 9.61 -14.56 -3.35
CA TYR A 158 9.50 -14.23 -4.78
C TYR A 158 10.64 -13.34 -5.30
N ALA A 159 11.12 -12.38 -4.51
CA ALA A 159 12.34 -11.61 -4.77
C ALA A 159 13.61 -12.50 -4.78
N GLY A 160 13.59 -13.62 -4.05
CA GLY A 160 14.61 -14.67 -4.12
C GLY A 160 14.45 -15.61 -5.31
N ALA A 161 13.23 -15.83 -5.80
CA ALA A 161 12.96 -16.60 -7.03
C ALA A 161 13.48 -15.87 -8.28
N LEU A 162 13.44 -14.53 -8.30
CA LEU A 162 14.14 -13.68 -9.29
C LEU A 162 15.67 -13.82 -9.24
N HIS A 163 16.22 -14.42 -8.18
CA HIS A 163 17.64 -14.73 -7.99
C HIS A 163 17.95 -16.24 -7.93
N GLY A 164 17.01 -17.10 -8.35
CA GLY A 164 17.24 -18.54 -8.52
C GLY A 164 17.13 -19.40 -7.26
N ALA A 165 16.48 -18.93 -6.18
CA ALA A 165 16.21 -19.76 -5.00
C ALA A 165 15.00 -20.69 -5.24
N ALA A 166 15.21 -22.00 -5.12
CA ALA A 166 14.28 -23.06 -5.52
C ALA A 166 13.27 -23.51 -4.45
N GLU A 167 13.01 -22.72 -3.41
CA GLU A 167 12.07 -23.13 -2.35
C GLU A 167 10.67 -22.58 -2.61
N ARG A 168 9.88 -23.32 -3.40
CA ARG A 168 8.45 -23.07 -3.63
C ARG A 168 7.60 -23.88 -2.65
N GLY A 169 6.80 -23.20 -1.83
CA GLY A 169 5.85 -23.79 -0.89
C GLY A 169 4.62 -22.92 -0.67
N GLN A 170 3.69 -23.34 0.19
CA GLN A 170 2.37 -22.73 0.52
C GLN A 170 2.35 -21.19 0.73
N GLN A 171 3.49 -20.55 0.94
CA GLN A 171 3.64 -19.10 1.10
C GLN A 171 3.24 -18.30 -0.16
N THR A 172 3.30 -18.88 -1.36
CA THR A 172 2.97 -18.17 -2.62
C THR A 172 1.47 -17.85 -2.76
N SER A 173 0.57 -18.67 -2.19
CA SER A 173 -0.88 -18.42 -2.27
C SER A 173 -1.33 -17.31 -1.32
N GLU A 174 -0.85 -17.32 -0.07
CA GLU A 174 -1.15 -16.27 0.91
C GLU A 174 -0.65 -14.89 0.45
N TYR A 175 0.55 -14.84 -0.17
CA TYR A 175 1.09 -13.65 -0.83
C TYR A 175 0.14 -13.12 -1.91
N SER A 176 -0.33 -14.02 -2.78
CA SER A 176 -1.16 -13.68 -3.92
C SER A 176 -2.53 -13.15 -3.50
N GLU A 177 -3.09 -13.74 -2.45
CA GLU A 177 -4.35 -13.29 -1.84
C GLU A 177 -4.19 -11.91 -1.19
N LEU A 178 -3.12 -11.66 -0.44
CA LEU A 178 -2.86 -10.34 0.16
C LEU A 178 -2.61 -9.25 -0.89
N MET A 179 -1.86 -9.57 -1.95
CA MET A 179 -1.62 -8.64 -3.06
C MET A 179 -2.89 -8.36 -3.84
N ALA A 180 -3.70 -9.37 -4.17
CA ALA A 180 -5.01 -9.17 -4.77
C ALA A 180 -5.91 -8.32 -3.88
N ALA A 181 -5.92 -8.59 -2.57
CA ALA A 181 -6.75 -7.89 -1.60
C ALA A 181 -6.34 -6.42 -1.41
N SER A 182 -5.07 -6.05 -1.65
CA SER A 182 -4.61 -4.65 -1.57
C SER A 182 -4.61 -3.92 -2.92
N GLN A 183 -4.68 -4.64 -4.05
CA GLN A 183 -4.70 -4.03 -5.39
C GLN A 183 -5.97 -3.21 -5.66
N HIS A 184 -7.09 -3.50 -4.98
CA HIS A 184 -8.32 -2.74 -5.19
C HIS A 184 -8.17 -1.25 -4.85
N PHE A 185 -7.40 -0.90 -3.80
CA PHE A 185 -7.11 0.49 -3.45
C PHE A 185 -6.46 1.26 -4.60
N VAL A 186 -5.52 0.61 -5.30
CA VAL A 186 -4.81 1.21 -6.44
C VAL A 186 -5.70 1.24 -7.69
N ALA A 187 -6.41 0.14 -7.98
CA ALA A 187 -7.36 0.06 -9.09
C ALA A 187 -8.43 1.16 -9.01
N ASP A 188 -9.01 1.40 -7.83
CA ASP A 188 -10.04 2.41 -7.64
C ASP A 188 -9.48 3.83 -7.88
N GLN A 189 -8.22 4.10 -7.50
CA GLN A 189 -7.56 5.37 -7.83
C GLN A 189 -7.36 5.54 -9.34
N VAL A 190 -6.93 4.47 -10.03
CA VAL A 190 -6.74 4.49 -11.49
C VAL A 190 -8.07 4.74 -12.20
N LEU A 191 -9.13 4.01 -11.86
CA LEU A 191 -10.46 4.16 -12.47
C LEU A 191 -11.05 5.55 -12.25
N ALA A 192 -10.84 6.14 -11.08
CA ALA A 192 -11.33 7.49 -10.78
C ALA A 192 -10.58 8.58 -11.56
N SER A 193 -9.35 8.32 -11.99
CA SER A 193 -8.43 9.38 -12.44
C SER A 193 -8.01 9.25 -13.91
N PHE A 194 -8.03 8.04 -14.46
CA PHE A 194 -7.57 7.75 -15.81
C PHE A 194 -8.70 7.13 -16.63
N ARG A 195 -8.99 7.75 -17.79
CA ARG A 195 -9.98 7.22 -18.74
C ARG A 195 -9.29 6.42 -19.84
N PHE A 196 -9.65 5.14 -19.91
CA PHE A 196 -9.20 4.25 -20.97
C PHE A 196 -9.94 4.55 -22.28
N PRO A 197 -9.24 4.60 -23.43
CA PRO A 197 -9.91 4.66 -24.72
C PRO A 197 -10.81 3.45 -24.94
N ALA A 198 -11.96 3.66 -25.59
CA ALA A 198 -12.85 2.57 -25.96
C ALA A 198 -12.11 1.55 -26.83
N ARG A 199 -12.14 0.28 -26.43
CA ARG A 199 -11.48 -0.84 -27.12
C ARG A 199 -9.95 -0.85 -27.09
N ALA A 200 -9.32 -0.08 -26.21
CA ALA A 200 -7.88 -0.16 -25.98
C ALA A 200 -7.44 -1.56 -25.52
N ARG A 201 -6.21 -1.91 -25.86
CA ARG A 201 -5.50 -3.09 -25.35
C ARG A 201 -4.61 -2.66 -24.20
N LEU A 202 -4.89 -3.15 -22.99
CA LEU A 202 -4.12 -2.92 -21.78
C LEU A 202 -3.25 -4.15 -21.49
N LEU A 203 -1.95 -3.97 -21.30
CA LEU A 203 -1.05 -5.01 -20.78
C LEU A 203 -0.60 -4.66 -19.37
N ASP A 204 -0.87 -5.50 -18.39
CA ASP A 204 -0.34 -5.34 -17.03
C ASP A 204 0.91 -6.20 -16.86
N VAL A 205 2.05 -5.56 -16.62
CA VAL A 205 3.35 -6.22 -16.44
C VAL A 205 3.61 -6.41 -14.96
N GLY A 206 3.84 -7.66 -14.54
CA GLY A 206 3.85 -8.04 -13.13
C GLY A 206 2.45 -8.01 -12.50
N GLY A 207 1.41 -8.26 -13.29
CA GLY A 207 0.01 -8.10 -12.86
C GLY A 207 -0.48 -9.14 -11.85
N GLY A 208 0.35 -10.10 -11.47
CA GLY A 208 -0.01 -11.19 -10.57
C GLY A 208 -1.15 -12.03 -11.15
N HIS A 209 -2.09 -12.41 -10.30
CA HIS A 209 -3.29 -13.16 -10.69
C HIS A 209 -4.37 -12.31 -11.38
N GLY A 210 -4.03 -11.10 -11.84
CA GLY A 210 -4.90 -10.26 -12.65
C GLY A 210 -5.98 -9.48 -11.89
N ALA A 211 -5.87 -9.29 -10.57
CA ALA A 211 -6.89 -8.58 -9.80
C ALA A 211 -7.08 -7.13 -10.25
N PHE A 212 -5.99 -6.42 -10.57
CA PHE A 212 -6.05 -5.09 -11.21
C PHE A 212 -6.77 -5.13 -12.56
N LEU A 213 -6.36 -6.03 -13.46
CA LEU A 213 -6.98 -6.19 -14.79
C LEU A 213 -8.46 -6.53 -14.70
N ARG A 214 -8.87 -7.35 -13.73
CA ARG A 214 -10.27 -7.69 -13.48
C ARG A 214 -11.09 -6.44 -13.16
N ARG A 215 -10.63 -5.61 -12.23
CA ARG A 215 -11.31 -4.33 -11.92
C ARG A 215 -11.35 -3.40 -13.13
N MET A 216 -10.28 -3.33 -13.92
CA MET A 216 -10.28 -2.53 -15.16
C MET A 216 -11.29 -3.04 -16.18
N GLY A 217 -11.37 -4.37 -16.37
CA GLY A 217 -12.26 -5.04 -17.30
C GLY A 217 -13.75 -4.95 -16.94
N GLU A 218 -14.08 -5.03 -15.64
CA GLU A 218 -15.42 -4.82 -15.10
C GLU A 218 -15.91 -3.38 -15.35
N ALA A 219 -15.05 -2.38 -15.09
CA ALA A 219 -15.39 -0.98 -15.28
C ALA A 219 -15.35 -0.53 -16.76
N ASN A 220 -14.63 -1.24 -17.62
CA ASN A 220 -14.46 -0.90 -19.03
C ASN A 220 -14.73 -2.13 -19.93
N PRO A 221 -16.01 -2.40 -20.28
CA PRO A 221 -16.40 -3.60 -21.02
C PRO A 221 -15.75 -3.75 -22.40
N GLY A 222 -15.22 -2.68 -22.98
CA GLY A 222 -14.51 -2.70 -24.25
C GLY A 222 -13.03 -3.06 -24.16
N LEU A 223 -12.39 -3.05 -22.98
CA LEU A 223 -10.96 -3.31 -22.85
C LEU A 223 -10.62 -4.76 -23.19
N HIS A 224 -9.51 -4.93 -23.92
CA HIS A 224 -8.79 -6.20 -24.04
C HIS A 224 -7.67 -6.23 -23.01
N LEU A 225 -7.56 -7.33 -22.29
CA LEU A 225 -6.74 -7.47 -21.09
C LEU A 225 -5.56 -8.41 -21.38
N GLY A 226 -4.36 -7.87 -21.33
CA GLY A 226 -3.10 -8.61 -21.41
C GLY A 226 -2.49 -8.75 -20.02
N LEU A 227 -2.10 -9.95 -19.63
CA LEU A 227 -1.33 -10.20 -18.42
C LEU A 227 0.08 -10.64 -18.80
N PHE A 228 1.11 -10.01 -18.25
CA PHE A 228 2.50 -10.49 -18.33
C PHE A 228 3.01 -10.77 -16.91
N ASP A 229 3.40 -12.00 -16.65
CA ASP A 229 3.95 -12.41 -15.35
C ASP A 229 4.75 -13.72 -15.51
N LEU A 230 5.34 -14.23 -14.42
CA LEU A 230 6.03 -15.51 -14.46
C LEU A 230 5.10 -16.65 -14.90
N PRO A 231 5.63 -17.73 -15.52
CA PRO A 231 4.81 -18.73 -16.21
C PRO A 231 3.62 -19.29 -15.40
N GLU A 232 3.84 -19.68 -14.16
CA GLU A 232 2.79 -20.24 -13.29
C GLU A 232 1.73 -19.19 -12.93
N VAL A 233 2.17 -17.95 -12.66
CA VAL A 233 1.28 -16.83 -12.28
C VAL A 233 0.44 -16.38 -13.48
N ALA A 234 1.07 -16.23 -14.64
CA ALA A 234 0.39 -15.88 -15.89
C ALA A 234 -0.67 -16.91 -16.26
N GLN A 235 -0.37 -18.21 -16.10
CA GLN A 235 -1.34 -19.29 -16.37
C GLN A 235 -2.56 -19.22 -15.46
N THR A 236 -2.36 -19.06 -14.14
CA THR A 236 -3.50 -18.96 -13.21
C THR A 236 -4.28 -17.68 -13.43
N GLY A 237 -3.60 -16.55 -13.66
CA GLY A 237 -4.25 -15.28 -13.97
C GLY A 237 -5.06 -15.31 -15.27
N GLU A 238 -4.58 -16.03 -16.30
CA GLU A 238 -5.31 -16.25 -17.55
C GLU A 238 -6.66 -16.93 -17.31
N GLN A 239 -6.67 -18.04 -16.55
CA GLN A 239 -7.91 -18.75 -16.21
C GLN A 239 -8.88 -17.83 -15.48
N VAL A 240 -8.43 -17.14 -14.44
CA VAL A 240 -9.28 -16.23 -13.65
C VAL A 240 -9.91 -15.12 -14.51
N LEU A 241 -9.13 -14.53 -15.42
CA LEU A 241 -9.60 -13.47 -16.29
C LEU A 241 -10.49 -14.00 -17.42
N ALA A 242 -10.15 -15.14 -18.02
CA ALA A 242 -10.93 -15.76 -19.10
C ALA A 242 -12.31 -16.22 -18.58
N ASP A 243 -12.38 -16.78 -17.37
CA ASP A 243 -13.64 -17.15 -16.73
C ASP A 243 -14.55 -15.92 -16.49
N ALA A 244 -13.95 -14.76 -16.21
CA ALA A 244 -14.69 -13.53 -15.94
C ALA A 244 -15.13 -12.78 -17.22
N PHE A 245 -14.35 -12.81 -18.29
CA PHE A 245 -14.55 -11.93 -19.45
C PHE A 245 -14.63 -12.62 -20.82
N GLY A 246 -14.36 -13.93 -20.89
CA GLY A 246 -14.20 -14.67 -22.13
C GLY A 246 -12.75 -14.69 -22.64
N PRO A 247 -12.28 -15.83 -23.19
CA PRO A 247 -10.90 -15.99 -23.65
C PRO A 247 -10.54 -15.05 -24.81
N GLU A 248 -11.52 -14.58 -25.58
CA GLU A 248 -11.31 -13.65 -26.70
C GLU A 248 -10.89 -12.23 -26.27
N ARG A 249 -11.16 -11.87 -25.01
CA ARG A 249 -10.81 -10.57 -24.43
C ARG A 249 -9.51 -10.60 -23.62
N VAL A 250 -8.95 -11.79 -23.40
CA VAL A 250 -7.82 -12.01 -22.50
C VAL A 250 -6.63 -12.56 -23.28
N SER A 251 -5.42 -12.18 -22.89
CA SER A 251 -4.19 -12.79 -23.39
C SER A 251 -3.17 -12.85 -22.26
N ALA A 252 -2.59 -14.02 -22.00
CA ALA A 252 -1.49 -14.14 -21.05
C ALA A 252 -0.15 -14.35 -21.75
N HIS A 253 0.89 -13.74 -21.19
CA HIS A 253 2.25 -13.74 -21.71
C HIS A 253 3.20 -14.17 -20.59
N PRO A 254 3.57 -15.46 -20.52
CA PRO A 254 4.49 -15.95 -19.50
C PRO A 254 5.91 -15.45 -19.77
N GLY A 255 6.57 -14.84 -18.77
CA GLY A 255 7.94 -14.38 -18.89
C GLY A 255 8.46 -13.62 -17.67
N ASN A 256 9.77 -13.39 -17.64
CA ASN A 256 10.48 -12.58 -16.67
C ASN A 256 10.76 -11.20 -17.27
N PHE A 257 10.14 -10.14 -16.77
CA PHE A 257 10.26 -8.79 -17.38
C PHE A 257 11.67 -8.17 -17.30
N PHE A 258 12.58 -8.76 -16.53
CA PHE A 258 13.99 -8.36 -16.49
C PHE A 258 14.83 -8.98 -17.61
N GLU A 259 14.42 -10.14 -18.10
CA GLU A 259 15.20 -10.96 -19.05
C GLU A 259 14.53 -11.02 -20.42
N ASP A 260 13.20 -11.16 -20.41
CA ASP A 260 12.39 -11.37 -21.59
C ASP A 260 11.87 -10.05 -22.19
N PRO A 261 11.65 -10.00 -23.52
CA PRO A 261 11.01 -8.87 -24.16
C PRO A 261 9.55 -8.73 -23.73
N ILE A 262 9.11 -7.49 -23.50
CA ILE A 262 7.69 -7.18 -23.26
C ILE A 262 6.91 -7.31 -24.57
N PRO A 263 5.75 -8.00 -24.60
CA PRO A 263 4.97 -8.18 -25.83
C PRO A 263 4.44 -6.83 -26.35
N GLY A 264 4.56 -6.64 -27.66
CA GLY A 264 4.07 -5.44 -28.35
C GLY A 264 2.57 -5.50 -28.66
N GLY A 265 2.06 -4.46 -29.34
CA GLY A 265 0.67 -4.42 -29.83
C GLY A 265 -0.36 -3.90 -28.82
N TYR A 266 0.10 -3.38 -27.67
CA TYR A 266 -0.74 -2.78 -26.64
C TYR A 266 -0.81 -1.25 -26.78
N ASP A 267 -1.95 -0.67 -26.45
CA ASP A 267 -2.14 0.79 -26.43
C ASP A 267 -1.68 1.38 -25.11
N ILE A 268 -1.82 0.60 -24.03
CA ILE A 268 -1.43 0.98 -22.68
C ILE A 268 -0.71 -0.21 -22.06
N VAL A 269 0.45 0.04 -21.46
CA VAL A 269 1.14 -0.89 -20.56
C VAL A 269 1.01 -0.34 -19.15
N SER A 270 0.67 -1.15 -18.16
CA SER A 270 0.62 -0.75 -16.75
C SER A 270 1.73 -1.39 -15.92
N LEU A 271 2.19 -0.61 -14.93
CA LEU A 271 3.03 -1.05 -13.82
C LEU A 271 2.33 -0.63 -12.52
N VAL A 272 1.73 -1.60 -11.85
CA VAL A 272 0.95 -1.39 -10.62
C VAL A 272 1.74 -1.91 -9.42
N ARG A 273 2.32 -0.99 -8.63
CA ARG A 273 3.25 -1.29 -7.52
C ARG A 273 4.45 -2.17 -7.93
N ILE A 274 5.00 -1.95 -9.13
CA ILE A 274 6.15 -2.72 -9.62
C ILE A 274 7.45 -1.95 -9.41
N LEU A 275 7.51 -0.67 -9.83
CA LEU A 275 8.76 0.09 -9.71
C LEU A 275 9.15 0.26 -8.24
N HIS A 276 8.15 0.49 -7.39
CA HIS A 276 8.27 0.59 -5.94
C HIS A 276 9.06 -0.57 -5.30
N ASP A 277 8.90 -1.80 -5.79
CA ASP A 277 9.46 -3.01 -5.18
C ASP A 277 10.90 -3.31 -5.64
N HIS A 278 11.40 -2.55 -6.63
CA HIS A 278 12.69 -2.78 -7.27
C HIS A 278 13.65 -1.61 -7.09
N ASP A 279 14.94 -1.91 -6.91
CA ASP A 279 15.99 -0.89 -6.82
C ASP A 279 16.16 -0.14 -8.16
N ASP A 280 16.84 1.02 -8.11
CA ASP A 280 16.90 1.97 -9.24
C ASP A 280 17.43 1.35 -10.54
N GLY A 281 18.41 0.44 -10.46
CA GLY A 281 18.98 -0.26 -11.61
C GLY A 281 17.95 -1.16 -12.32
N PRO A 282 17.43 -2.19 -11.65
CA PRO A 282 16.38 -3.06 -12.21
C PRO A 282 15.13 -2.29 -12.67
N ALA A 283 14.66 -1.31 -11.89
CA ALA A 283 13.51 -0.48 -12.29
C ALA A 283 13.78 0.32 -13.57
N ALA A 284 14.98 0.90 -13.72
CA ALA A 284 15.36 1.59 -14.96
C ALA A 284 15.47 0.64 -16.16
N ALA A 285 16.01 -0.57 -15.95
CA ALA A 285 16.09 -1.60 -17.00
C ALA A 285 14.70 -2.03 -17.49
N LEU A 286 13.75 -2.22 -16.56
CA LEU A 286 12.35 -2.53 -16.88
C LEU A 286 11.70 -1.41 -17.70
N LEU A 287 11.86 -0.15 -17.30
CA LEU A 287 11.32 0.99 -18.05
C LEU A 287 11.88 1.06 -19.47
N ALA A 288 13.18 0.80 -19.65
CA ALA A 288 13.79 0.73 -20.98
C ALA A 288 13.25 -0.45 -21.80
N ASN A 289 13.00 -1.59 -21.17
CA ASN A 289 12.42 -2.76 -21.83
C ASN A 289 11.00 -2.50 -22.33
N ILE A 290 10.15 -1.90 -21.48
CA ILE A 290 8.79 -1.49 -21.86
C ILE A 290 8.85 -0.47 -22.98
N HIS A 291 9.68 0.57 -22.88
CA HIS A 291 9.78 1.58 -23.94
C HIS A 291 10.05 0.96 -25.32
N ARG A 292 10.90 -0.07 -25.40
CA ARG A 292 11.20 -0.77 -26.67
C ARG A 292 9.99 -1.52 -27.25
N SER A 293 9.04 -1.96 -26.44
CA SER A 293 7.86 -2.70 -26.92
C SER A 293 6.70 -1.79 -27.37
N LEU A 294 6.74 -0.51 -26.98
CA LEU A 294 5.67 0.44 -27.24
C LEU A 294 5.65 0.88 -28.71
N LYS A 295 4.46 0.84 -29.31
CA LYS A 295 4.18 1.48 -30.60
C LYS A 295 4.01 3.00 -30.42
N PRO A 296 4.22 3.82 -31.47
CA PRO A 296 3.92 5.25 -31.41
C PRO A 296 2.51 5.53 -30.90
N GLY A 297 2.38 6.45 -29.95
CA GLY A 297 1.10 6.82 -29.33
C GLY A 297 0.65 5.91 -28.18
N ALA A 298 1.33 4.80 -27.93
CA ALA A 298 1.10 3.98 -26.75
C ALA A 298 1.61 4.67 -25.48
N ARG A 299 1.09 4.24 -24.33
CA ARG A 299 1.32 4.88 -23.03
C ARG A 299 1.76 3.86 -22.00
N LEU A 300 2.66 4.25 -21.11
CA LEU A 300 2.94 3.53 -19.88
C LEU A 300 2.18 4.22 -18.73
N LEU A 301 1.34 3.47 -18.02
CA LEU A 301 0.63 3.89 -16.82
C LEU A 301 1.33 3.29 -15.60
N ILE A 302 1.81 4.13 -14.69
CA ILE A 302 2.44 3.73 -13.44
C ILE A 302 1.50 4.14 -12.31
N ALA A 303 1.14 3.19 -11.44
CA ALA A 303 0.27 3.44 -10.30
C ALA A 303 0.82 2.78 -9.04
N GLU A 304 1.28 3.59 -8.10
CA GLU A 304 1.85 3.13 -6.84
C GLU A 304 1.81 4.25 -5.78
N PRO A 305 1.92 3.91 -4.49
CA PRO A 305 2.25 4.89 -3.45
C PRO A 305 3.60 5.56 -3.77
N MET A 306 3.62 6.90 -3.76
CA MET A 306 4.81 7.68 -4.12
C MET A 306 5.30 8.50 -2.92
N ALA A 307 6.61 8.75 -2.88
CA ALA A 307 7.20 9.69 -1.93
C ALA A 307 6.85 11.14 -2.29
N CYS A 308 7.02 12.05 -1.31
CA CYS A 308 6.83 13.48 -1.50
C CYS A 308 5.43 13.90 -2.00
N VAL A 309 4.40 13.09 -1.75
CA VAL A 309 3.02 13.40 -2.13
C VAL A 309 2.34 14.19 -1.01
N PRO A 310 1.89 15.45 -1.25
CA PRO A 310 1.27 16.27 -0.22
C PRO A 310 0.04 15.59 0.41
N GLY A 311 0.03 15.47 1.74
CA GLY A 311 -1.04 14.82 2.50
C GLY A 311 -0.94 13.30 2.60
N ALA A 312 0.08 12.69 1.97
CA ALA A 312 0.34 11.25 1.98
C ALA A 312 1.79 10.90 2.36
N GLU A 313 2.57 11.88 2.85
CA GLU A 313 4.00 11.73 3.15
C GLU A 313 4.27 10.63 4.18
N GLY A 314 3.42 10.51 5.20
CA GLY A 314 3.56 9.46 6.22
C GLY A 314 3.46 8.05 5.63
N MET A 315 2.55 7.84 4.68
CA MET A 315 2.41 6.56 3.99
C MET A 315 3.58 6.33 3.02
N GLY A 316 3.86 7.31 2.16
CA GLY A 316 4.87 7.20 1.11
C GLY A 316 6.31 7.13 1.62
N GLU A 317 6.66 7.83 2.69
CA GLU A 317 8.05 7.93 3.15
C GLU A 317 8.30 7.18 4.45
N ALA A 318 7.43 7.30 5.46
CA ALA A 318 7.65 6.64 6.75
C ALA A 318 7.29 5.15 6.67
N PHE A 319 6.06 4.83 6.27
CA PHE A 319 5.63 3.43 6.17
C PHE A 319 6.37 2.69 5.05
N PHE A 320 6.25 3.13 3.80
CA PHE A 320 6.86 2.42 2.67
C PHE A 320 8.39 2.50 2.65
N GLY A 321 8.99 3.54 3.23
CA GLY A 321 10.44 3.61 3.41
C GLY A 321 10.99 2.46 4.27
N PHE A 322 10.40 2.23 5.45
CA PHE A 322 10.78 1.12 6.31
C PHE A 322 10.32 -0.25 5.78
N TYR A 323 9.12 -0.31 5.20
CA TYR A 323 8.58 -1.54 4.63
C TYR A 323 9.50 -2.11 3.55
N LEU A 324 9.87 -1.29 2.56
CA LEU A 324 10.75 -1.72 1.48
C LEU A 324 12.19 -1.93 1.93
N TRP A 325 12.65 -1.17 2.92
CA TRP A 325 13.94 -1.45 3.56
C TRP A 325 13.95 -2.86 4.14
N ALA A 326 12.95 -3.20 4.98
CA ALA A 326 12.79 -4.53 5.56
C ALA A 326 12.57 -5.61 4.50
N MET A 327 11.86 -5.31 3.41
CA MET A 327 11.68 -6.24 2.28
C MET A 327 13.01 -6.59 1.58
N GLY A 328 14.05 -5.76 1.74
CA GLY A 328 15.39 -5.98 1.19
C GLY A 328 15.59 -5.43 -0.24
N SER A 329 14.54 -4.89 -0.87
CA SER A 329 14.60 -4.31 -2.21
C SER A 329 13.61 -3.16 -2.38
N GLY A 330 13.85 -2.29 -3.37
CA GLY A 330 12.92 -1.23 -3.72
C GLY A 330 13.18 0.07 -2.97
N ARG A 331 12.38 1.10 -3.25
CA ARG A 331 12.25 2.29 -2.39
C ARG A 331 11.04 3.09 -2.85
N PRO A 332 10.38 3.86 -1.96
CA PRO A 332 9.42 4.83 -2.43
C PRO A 332 10.15 5.90 -3.26
N ARG A 333 9.58 6.22 -4.42
CA ARG A 333 10.09 7.28 -5.31
C ARG A 333 9.05 8.37 -5.43
N SER A 334 9.52 9.60 -5.55
CA SER A 334 8.66 10.72 -5.89
C SER A 334 8.24 10.65 -7.36
N GLY A 335 7.14 11.32 -7.69
CA GLY A 335 6.71 11.38 -9.09
C GLY A 335 7.72 12.05 -10.02
N GLU A 336 8.53 12.98 -9.50
CA GLU A 336 9.61 13.63 -10.25
C GLU A 336 10.75 12.66 -10.58
N GLU A 337 11.12 11.77 -9.64
CA GLU A 337 12.12 10.72 -9.85
C GLU A 337 11.65 9.71 -10.89
N ILE A 338 10.41 9.22 -10.77
CA ILE A 338 9.81 8.31 -11.75
C ILE A 338 9.78 8.98 -13.13
N ALA A 339 9.34 10.23 -13.20
CA ALA A 339 9.32 10.99 -14.46
C ALA A 339 10.72 11.12 -15.10
N LEU A 340 11.76 11.31 -14.29
CA LEU A 340 13.15 11.34 -14.75
C LEU A 340 13.61 9.96 -15.26
N MET A 341 13.26 8.88 -14.56
CA MET A 341 13.57 7.51 -14.99
C MET A 341 12.90 7.18 -16.33
N CYS A 342 11.63 7.55 -16.52
CA CYS A 342 10.94 7.41 -17.81
C CYS A 342 11.65 8.20 -18.91
N ARG A 343 12.02 9.46 -18.69
CA ARG A 343 12.76 10.24 -19.71
C ARG A 343 14.08 9.58 -20.10
N LYS A 344 14.83 9.03 -19.14
CA LYS A 344 16.08 8.30 -19.40
C LYS A 344 15.85 7.01 -20.20
N ALA A 345 14.70 6.36 -20.02
CA ALA A 345 14.32 5.16 -20.75
C ALA A 345 13.87 5.44 -22.21
N GLY A 346 13.60 6.69 -22.57
CA GLY A 346 13.25 7.11 -23.94
C GLY A 346 11.89 7.79 -24.08
N PHE A 347 11.04 7.77 -23.04
CA PHE A 347 9.71 8.36 -23.09
C PHE A 347 9.76 9.88 -23.32
N ALA A 348 9.00 10.36 -24.31
CA ALA A 348 9.01 11.75 -24.73
C ALA A 348 8.42 12.71 -23.68
N ARG A 349 7.37 12.29 -22.98
CA ARG A 349 6.64 13.09 -21.99
C ARG A 349 6.15 12.24 -20.83
N THR A 350 6.03 12.85 -19.67
CA THR A 350 5.35 12.29 -18.50
C THR A 350 4.30 13.27 -17.98
N GLN A 351 3.24 12.73 -17.39
CA GLN A 351 2.15 13.50 -16.80
C GLN A 351 1.72 12.83 -15.49
N SER A 352 1.81 13.55 -14.38
CA SER A 352 1.18 13.15 -13.13
C SER A 352 -0.31 13.41 -13.18
N ILE A 353 -1.11 12.47 -12.69
CA ILE A 353 -2.55 12.55 -12.61
C ILE A 353 -2.95 12.54 -11.13
N ALA A 354 -3.70 13.56 -10.73
CA ALA A 354 -4.22 13.64 -9.37
C ALA A 354 -5.23 12.50 -9.12
N THR A 355 -5.07 11.83 -7.98
CA THR A 355 -5.97 10.78 -7.52
C THR A 355 -6.82 11.28 -6.34
N PRO A 356 -8.04 10.77 -6.14
CA PRO A 356 -8.89 11.17 -5.02
C PRO A 356 -8.28 10.89 -3.64
N GLN A 357 -7.56 9.77 -3.51
CA GLN A 357 -6.91 9.31 -2.28
C GLN A 357 -5.43 9.02 -2.56
N PRO A 358 -4.56 10.05 -2.58
CA PRO A 358 -3.14 9.89 -2.90
C PRO A 358 -2.38 9.00 -1.92
N VAL A 359 -2.92 8.78 -0.72
CA VAL A 359 -2.39 7.82 0.27
C VAL A 359 -2.41 6.38 -0.25
N ASN A 360 -3.36 6.03 -1.12
CA ASN A 360 -3.50 4.68 -1.66
C ASN A 360 -2.63 4.48 -2.91
N ALA A 361 -2.64 5.46 -3.81
CA ALA A 361 -1.77 5.48 -4.98
C ALA A 361 -1.77 6.86 -5.64
N SER A 362 -0.65 7.18 -6.29
CA SER A 362 -0.56 8.25 -7.30
C SER A 362 -0.40 7.64 -8.68
N VAL A 363 -0.81 8.37 -9.72
CA VAL A 363 -0.76 7.88 -11.11
C VAL A 363 0.16 8.76 -11.96
N ILE A 364 1.06 8.13 -12.72
CA ILE A 364 1.89 8.77 -13.74
C ILE A 364 1.65 8.09 -15.07
N VAL A 365 1.51 8.90 -16.13
CA VAL A 365 1.42 8.42 -17.50
C VAL A 365 2.62 8.92 -18.29
N ALA A 366 3.41 7.99 -18.83
CA ALA A 366 4.50 8.27 -19.74
C ALA A 366 4.06 7.96 -21.19
N PHE A 367 4.50 8.80 -22.13
CA PHE A 367 4.14 8.71 -23.54
C PHE A 367 5.38 8.28 -24.34
N ALA A 368 5.22 7.21 -25.13
CA ALA A 368 6.25 6.72 -26.06
C ALA A 368 6.59 7.75 -27.13
#